data_AF-A0A1Z5J1B3-F1
#
_entry.id   AF-A0A1Z5J1B3-F1
#
_cell.length_a   1.000
_cell.length_b   1.000
_cell.length_c   1.000
_cell.angle_alpha   90.00
_cell.angle_beta   90.00
_cell.angle_gamma   90.00
#
_symmetry.space_group_name_H-M   'P 1'
#
loop_
_entity.id
_entity.type
_entity.pdbx_description
1 polymer ?
#
loop_
_entity_poly.entity_id
_entity_poly.type
_entity_poly.pdbx_seq_one_letter_code
_entity_poly.pdbx_strand_id
1 'polypeptide(L)'
;MLTAQQLRAVIQQNMPFKRAQSILKNDWQNINDQNPLARQLMTVNDLQFALALQDLQTENQFADASDYASVMSFVHAHQADLAPGSREFLLQPFK
;
A
#
# COMPACT_ATOMS: atom_id res chain seq x y z
N MET A 1 -11.47 5.71 -0.43
CA MET A 1 -11.38 5.79 1.05
C MET A 1 -11.72 4.43 1.65
N LEU A 2 -10.95 3.94 2.63
CA LEU A 2 -11.19 2.66 3.29
C LEU A 2 -12.27 2.76 4.38
N THR A 3 -13.10 1.72 4.50
CA THR A 3 -14.03 1.57 5.64
C THR A 3 -13.28 1.18 6.92
N ALA A 4 -13.90 1.32 8.09
CA ALA A 4 -13.29 0.92 9.37
C ALA A 4 -12.89 -0.57 9.41
N GLN A 5 -13.70 -1.45 8.79
CA GLN A 5 -13.38 -2.87 8.68
C GLN A 5 -12.19 -3.13 7.76
N GLN A 6 -12.10 -2.42 6.65
CA GLN A 6 -10.96 -2.49 5.73
C GLN A 6 -9.69 -1.95 6.38
N LEU A 7 -9.75 -0.82 7.10
CA LEU A 7 -8.61 -0.30 7.87
C LEU A 7 -8.13 -1.30 8.92
N ARG A 8 -9.05 -1.91 9.67
CA ARG A 8 -8.71 -2.97 10.62
C ARG A 8 -8.06 -4.16 9.91
N ALA A 9 -8.54 -4.54 8.73
CA ALA A 9 -7.96 -5.60 7.91
C ALA A 9 -6.53 -5.28 7.45
N VAL A 10 -6.25 -4.02 7.08
CA VAL A 10 -4.88 -3.54 6.78
C VAL A 10 -3.98 -3.67 8.01
N ILE A 11 -4.40 -3.13 9.16
CA ILE A 11 -3.62 -3.13 10.41
C ILE A 11 -3.31 -4.56 10.86
N GLN A 12 -4.31 -5.44 10.82
CA GLN A 12 -4.18 -6.82 11.27
C GLN A 12 -3.58 -7.76 10.21
N GLN A 13 -3.34 -7.27 9.00
CA GLN A 13 -2.89 -8.04 7.84
C GLN A 13 -3.68 -9.35 7.62
N ASN A 14 -5.01 -9.29 7.75
CA ASN A 14 -5.85 -10.49 7.70
C ASN A 14 -6.18 -10.93 6.27
N MET A 15 -6.90 -12.06 6.12
CA MET A 15 -7.17 -12.70 4.83
C MET A 15 -7.83 -11.75 3.79
N PRO A 16 -8.90 -10.98 4.11
CA PRO A 16 -9.46 -10.00 3.17
C PRO A 16 -8.42 -9.02 2.59
N PHE A 17 -7.50 -8.53 3.42
CA PHE A 17 -6.42 -7.64 2.96
C PHE A 17 -5.41 -8.36 2.06
N LYS A 18 -5.01 -9.58 2.44
CA LYS A 18 -4.07 -10.39 1.65
C LYS A 18 -4.63 -10.77 0.28
N ARG A 19 -5.93 -11.09 0.19
CA ARG A 19 -6.61 -11.32 -1.09
C ARG A 19 -6.65 -10.06 -1.93
N ALA A 20 -7.07 -8.92 -1.36
CA ALA A 20 -7.09 -7.65 -2.09
C ALA A 20 -5.70 -7.27 -2.63
N GLN A 21 -4.62 -7.47 -1.86
CA GLN A 21 -3.26 -7.30 -2.37
C GLN A 21 -2.89 -8.27 -3.49
N SER A 22 -3.29 -9.54 -3.37
CA SER A 22 -3.00 -10.56 -4.38
C SER A 22 -3.72 -10.24 -5.69
N ILE A 23 -4.95 -9.70 -5.62
CA ILE A 23 -5.69 -9.17 -6.77
C ILE A 23 -4.91 -8.04 -7.44
N LEU A 24 -4.41 -7.06 -6.67
CA LEU A 24 -3.63 -5.93 -7.21
C LEU A 24 -2.31 -6.37 -7.87
N LYS A 25 -1.70 -7.44 -7.36
CA LYS A 25 -0.45 -8.02 -7.89
C LYS A 25 -0.67 -9.04 -9.01
N ASN A 26 -1.92 -9.33 -9.38
CA ASN A 26 -2.27 -10.40 -10.31
C ASN A 26 -1.75 -11.79 -9.87
N ASP A 27 -1.63 -12.02 -8.55
CA ASP A 27 -1.12 -13.25 -7.93
C ASP A 27 -2.26 -14.23 -7.61
N TRP A 28 -2.77 -14.89 -8.67
CA TRP A 28 -3.92 -15.81 -8.57
C TRP A 28 -3.61 -17.10 -7.81
N GLN A 29 -2.37 -17.55 -7.83
CA GLN A 29 -1.96 -18.77 -7.12
C GLN A 29 -2.16 -18.57 -5.61
N ASN A 30 -1.73 -17.43 -5.08
CA ASN A 30 -1.85 -17.12 -3.67
C ASN A 30 -3.31 -16.90 -3.23
N ILE A 31 -4.16 -16.35 -4.11
CA ILE A 31 -5.61 -16.28 -3.85
C ILE A 31 -6.20 -17.68 -3.69
N ASN A 32 -5.81 -18.61 -4.56
CA ASN A 32 -6.26 -20.00 -4.52
C ASN A 32 -5.74 -20.73 -3.28
N ASP A 33 -4.46 -20.58 -2.93
CA ASP A 33 -3.84 -21.24 -1.77
C ASP A 33 -4.44 -20.75 -0.43
N GLN A 34 -4.91 -19.50 -0.38
CA GLN A 34 -5.59 -18.95 0.80
C GLN A 34 -7.03 -19.44 0.94
N ASN A 35 -7.64 -20.00 -0.11
CA ASN A 35 -9.01 -20.48 -0.07
C ASN A 35 -9.28 -21.67 -1.01
N PRO A 36 -8.56 -22.81 -0.85
CA PRO A 36 -8.57 -23.91 -1.81
C PRO A 36 -9.89 -24.66 -1.90
N LEU A 37 -10.77 -24.49 -0.90
CA LEU A 37 -12.09 -25.12 -0.85
C LEU A 37 -13.24 -24.17 -1.25
N ALA A 38 -12.94 -22.90 -1.52
CA ALA A 38 -13.98 -21.96 -1.93
C ALA A 38 -14.37 -22.15 -3.39
N ARG A 39 -15.68 -22.18 -3.63
CA ARG A 39 -16.25 -22.12 -4.99
C ARG A 39 -16.06 -20.76 -5.65
N GLN A 40 -15.74 -19.73 -4.86
CA GLN A 40 -15.52 -18.36 -5.31
C GLN A 40 -14.20 -17.87 -4.74
N LEU A 41 -13.21 -17.73 -5.61
CA LEU A 41 -11.86 -17.25 -5.27
C LEU A 41 -11.84 -15.77 -4.89
N MET A 42 -12.84 -15.01 -5.34
CA MET A 42 -12.98 -13.57 -5.11
C MET A 42 -14.45 -13.16 -4.96
N THR A 43 -14.68 -12.09 -4.22
CA THR A 43 -15.99 -11.45 -4.07
C THR A 43 -15.95 -9.99 -4.53
N VAL A 44 -17.13 -9.40 -4.75
CA VAL A 44 -17.24 -7.96 -5.05
C VAL A 44 -16.60 -7.10 -3.96
N ASN A 45 -16.67 -7.53 -2.69
CA ASN A 45 -16.04 -6.82 -1.59
C ASN A 45 -14.51 -6.83 -1.69
N ASP A 46 -13.91 -7.93 -2.16
CA ASP A 46 -12.45 -8.00 -2.38
C ASP A 46 -12.02 -7.06 -3.51
N LEU A 47 -12.82 -6.94 -4.58
CA LEU A 47 -12.59 -6.01 -5.69
C LEU A 47 -12.69 -4.54 -5.24
N GLN A 48 -13.74 -4.19 -4.51
CA GLN A 48 -13.91 -2.84 -3.98
C GLN A 48 -12.79 -2.46 -3.01
N PHE A 49 -12.32 -3.43 -2.22
CA PHE A 49 -11.18 -3.22 -1.34
C PHE A 49 -9.87 -3.05 -2.12
N ALA A 50 -9.63 -3.87 -3.15
CA ALA A 50 -8.47 -3.73 -4.02
C ALA A 50 -8.41 -2.34 -4.68
N LEU A 51 -9.53 -1.87 -5.25
CA LEU A 51 -9.63 -0.53 -5.83
C LEU A 51 -9.34 0.56 -4.80
N ALA A 52 -9.95 0.48 -3.61
CA ALA A 52 -9.71 1.46 -2.56
C ALA A 52 -8.25 1.45 -2.03
N LEU A 53 -7.55 0.31 -2.11
CA LEU A 53 -6.12 0.22 -1.82
C LEU A 53 -5.27 0.81 -2.95
N GLN A 54 -5.66 0.59 -4.21
CA GLN A 54 -4.97 1.15 -5.38
C GLN A 54 -5.00 2.68 -5.38
N ASP A 55 -6.15 3.28 -5.04
CA ASP A 55 -6.28 4.74 -4.93
C ASP A 55 -5.30 5.31 -3.90
N LEU A 56 -5.18 4.65 -2.73
CA LEU A 56 -4.23 5.06 -1.69
C LEU A 56 -2.76 4.89 -2.10
N GLN A 57 -2.45 3.88 -2.93
CA GLN A 57 -1.09 3.68 -3.45
C GLN A 57 -0.74 4.73 -4.51
N THR A 58 -1.72 5.17 -5.29
CA THR A 58 -1.54 6.18 -6.33
C THR A 58 -1.33 7.57 -5.73
N GLU A 59 -2.03 7.88 -4.63
CA GLU A 59 -1.85 9.12 -3.87
C GLU A 59 -0.53 9.16 -3.06
N ASN A 60 0.04 8.00 -2.72
CA ASN A 60 1.25 7.89 -1.89
C ASN A 60 2.44 7.31 -2.65
N GLN A 61 2.73 7.80 -3.85
CA GLN A 61 4.02 7.51 -4.48
C GLN A 61 5.13 8.14 -3.64
N PHE A 62 5.97 7.29 -3.07
CA PHE A 62 7.20 7.71 -2.42
C PHE A 62 8.12 8.40 -3.44
N ALA A 63 8.97 9.32 -2.98
CA ALA A 63 9.92 10.00 -3.85
C ALA A 63 10.82 9.01 -4.61
N ASP A 64 11.24 9.42 -5.81
CA ASP A 64 12.38 8.79 -6.46
C ASP A 64 13.64 9.10 -5.64
N ALA A 65 14.14 8.11 -4.92
CA ALA A 65 15.29 8.24 -4.02
C ALA A 65 16.61 8.55 -4.75
N SER A 66 16.63 8.49 -6.08
CA SER A 66 17.78 8.86 -6.92
C SER A 66 17.67 10.27 -7.50
N ASP A 67 16.52 10.93 -7.35
CA ASP A 67 16.29 12.31 -7.76
C ASP A 67 16.16 13.23 -6.53
N TYR A 68 17.13 14.12 -6.35
CA TYR A 68 17.15 15.09 -5.26
C TYR A 68 15.89 15.96 -5.23
N ALA A 69 15.37 16.37 -6.41
CA ALA A 69 14.20 17.23 -6.49
C ALA A 69 12.95 16.49 -5.99
N SER A 70 12.77 15.24 -6.43
CA SER A 70 11.72 14.34 -5.95
C SER A 70 11.79 14.11 -4.44
N VAL A 71 12.99 13.83 -3.91
CA VAL A 71 13.21 13.64 -2.46
C VAL A 71 12.89 14.90 -1.67
N MET A 72 13.34 16.07 -2.12
CA MET A 72 13.06 17.33 -1.44
C MET A 72 11.58 17.70 -1.50
N SER A 73 10.90 17.49 -2.65
CA SER A 73 9.45 17.68 -2.77
C SER A 73 8.69 16.80 -1.78
N PHE A 74 9.08 15.53 -1.63
CA PHE A 74 8.48 14.63 -0.65
C PHE A 74 8.72 15.07 0.79
N VAL A 75 9.96 15.46 1.13
CA VAL A 75 10.31 15.95 2.48
C VAL A 75 9.51 17.20 2.83
N HIS A 76 9.33 18.12 1.88
CA HIS A 76 8.54 19.32 2.09
C HIS A 76 7.04 19.01 2.24
N ALA A 77 6.49 18.14 1.40
CA ALA A 77 5.08 17.76 1.46
C ALA A 77 4.71 17.05 2.78
N HIS A 78 5.64 16.31 3.38
CA HIS A 78 5.41 15.49 4.58
C HIS A 78 6.18 15.99 5.81
N GLN A 79 6.61 17.26 5.82
CA GLN A 79 7.48 17.79 6.86
C GLN A 79 6.88 17.65 8.27
N ALA A 80 5.55 17.74 8.41
CA ALA A 80 4.85 17.63 9.69
C ALA A 80 4.85 16.20 10.27
N ASP A 81 4.93 15.19 9.40
CA ASP A 81 4.82 13.78 9.77
C ASP A 81 6.17 13.06 9.80
N LEU A 82 7.22 13.69 9.27
CA LEU A 82 8.57 13.13 9.23
C LEU A 82 9.29 13.30 10.57
N ALA A 83 9.82 12.20 11.09
CA ALA A 83 10.76 12.24 12.21
C ALA A 83 12.05 12.98 11.80
N PRO A 84 12.73 13.69 12.74
CA PRO A 84 13.94 14.45 12.43
C PRO A 84 15.03 13.65 11.70
N GLY A 85 15.27 12.40 12.10
CA GLY A 85 16.26 11.53 11.47
C GLY A 85 15.89 11.03 10.07
N SER A 86 14.59 11.00 9.73
CA SER A 86 14.13 10.52 8.43
C SER A 86 14.58 11.43 7.30
N ARG A 87 14.58 12.76 7.52
CA ARG A 87 15.08 13.72 6.53
C ARG A 87 16.56 13.52 6.24
N GLU A 88 17.38 13.36 7.29
CA GLU A 88 18.82 13.18 7.15
C GLU A 88 19.17 11.91 6.38
N PHE A 89 18.42 10.84 6.64
CA PHE A 89 18.53 9.56 5.92
C PHE A 89 18.18 9.70 4.44
N LEU A 90 17.05 10.34 4.11
CA LEU A 90 16.61 10.54 2.72
C LEU A 90 17.59 11.39 1.90
N LEU A 91 18.28 12.32 2.54
CA LEU A 91 19.25 13.20 1.88
C LEU A 91 20.67 12.63 1.84
N GLN A 92 20.94 11.49 2.50
CA GLN A 92 22.26 10.88 2.55
C GLN A 92 22.87 10.57 1.17
N PRO A 93 22.12 10.08 0.16
CA PRO A 93 22.67 9.76 -1.15
C PRO A 93 23.16 10.95 -1.98
N PHE A 94 22.80 12.19 -1.59
CA PHE A 94 23.11 13.42 -2.33
C PHE A 94 24.15 14.30 -1.63
N LYS A 95 24.82 13.76 -0.61
CA LYS A 95 25.89 14.43 0.13
C LYS A 95 27.26 14.10 -0.45
#